data_AF-A0A2V7VBT9-F1
#
_entry.id   AF-A0A2V7VBT9-F1
#
_cell.length_a   1.000
_cell.length_b   1.000
_cell.length_c   1.000
_cell.angle_alpha   90.00
_cell.angle_beta   90.00
_cell.angle_gamma   90.00
#
_symmetry.space_group_name_H-M   'P 1'
#
loop_
_entity.id
_entity.type
_entity.pdbx_description
1 polymer ?
#
loop_
_entity_poly.entity_id
_entity_poly.type
_entity_poly.pdbx_seq_one_letter_code
_entity_poly.pdbx_strand_id
1 'polypeptide(L)'
;MLFDLDRQDVEGRLSRVHKVCCPVDPMRRYWAGAEPVVTSAPQLATRLVQLGRLLEWSYGYRAPRHLGQRLSRRAPSAGGLYPTETFLLVDTGAAWRVLYYHFIHQAFFAVPGTNAAAVAADLGLRPGEAAVLLVSALWRTVQRYGVRGYRYCLLDAAHVGWNLASVAQRCGFAASAQTGGLTALEDGEALVLSMVLRPGAHEVSVPRPPRPKGLEHLLPPAAEDTPLLNPVLRRVDTFHGRTLGGDRATLPLSDPACWGPGTGLESWADDRYSAKNFRETSVPVALLERAAQAARDAVAADGASAAGIGVHLIAVRVEGAPVGVGTLTDEGRLVWSGGPEWPSEAMARRVGAACQNQ
;
A
#
# COMPACT_ATOMS: atom_id res chain seq x y z
N MET A 1 -11.36 11.57 6.83
CA MET A 1 -10.80 12.74 6.16
C MET A 1 -11.65 12.93 4.94
N LEU A 2 -12.51 13.95 4.93
CA LEU A 2 -13.05 14.43 3.66
C LEU A 2 -11.86 14.96 2.88
N PHE A 3 -11.63 14.42 1.69
CA PHE A 3 -10.71 15.03 0.75
C PHE A 3 -11.47 16.18 0.12
N ASP A 4 -10.98 17.41 0.34
CA ASP A 4 -11.36 18.53 -0.50
C ASP A 4 -10.93 18.15 -1.92
N LEU A 5 -11.90 17.84 -2.78
CA LEU A 5 -11.68 17.51 -4.17
C LEU A 5 -11.25 18.76 -4.92
N ASP A 6 -10.46 18.57 -5.96
CA ASP A 6 -9.95 19.62 -6.82
C ASP A 6 -10.31 19.23 -8.27
N ARG A 7 -11.44 19.74 -8.81
CA ARG A 7 -11.86 19.54 -10.20
C ARG A 7 -11.05 20.45 -11.11
N GLN A 8 -10.26 19.85 -11.98
CA GLN A 8 -9.64 20.58 -13.08
C GLN A 8 -10.72 21.06 -14.06
N ASP A 9 -10.74 22.35 -14.35
CA ASP A 9 -11.50 22.94 -15.45
C ASP A 9 -10.92 22.43 -16.78
N VAL A 10 -11.59 21.45 -17.36
CA VAL A 10 -11.22 20.83 -18.64
C VAL A 10 -11.76 21.63 -19.85
N GLU A 11 -12.58 22.65 -19.62
CA GLU A 11 -13.18 23.49 -20.67
C GLU A 11 -12.51 24.87 -20.74
N GLY A 12 -11.84 25.31 -19.66
CA GLY A 12 -11.08 26.55 -19.60
C GLY A 12 -9.74 26.52 -20.35
N ARG A 13 -9.38 27.63 -21.01
CA ARG A 13 -8.05 27.85 -21.64
C ARG A 13 -6.89 27.86 -20.63
N LEU A 14 -7.19 28.03 -19.34
CA LEU A 14 -6.23 28.00 -18.24
C LEU A 14 -6.58 26.77 -17.39
N SER A 15 -5.60 25.92 -17.08
CA SER A 15 -5.76 24.75 -16.21
C SER A 15 -6.07 25.14 -14.76
N ARG A 16 -7.23 25.77 -14.53
CA ARG A 16 -7.73 26.15 -13.22
C ARG A 16 -8.29 24.92 -12.54
N VAL A 17 -8.03 24.81 -11.25
CA VAL A 17 -8.51 23.74 -10.40
C VAL A 17 -9.55 24.36 -9.46
N HIS A 18 -10.80 23.89 -9.55
CA HIS A 18 -11.91 24.30 -8.70
C HIS A 18 -12.07 23.30 -7.56
N LYS A 19 -12.16 23.77 -6.32
CA LYS A 19 -12.51 22.89 -5.21
C LYS A 19 -13.92 22.31 -5.43
N VAL A 20 -14.05 20.99 -5.44
CA VAL A 20 -15.35 20.31 -5.36
C VAL A 20 -15.62 20.03 -3.88
N CYS A 21 -16.75 20.53 -3.41
CA CYS A 21 -17.19 20.38 -2.03
C CYS A 21 -18.10 19.16 -1.84
N CYS A 22 -17.88 18.06 -2.57
CA CYS A 22 -18.59 16.79 -2.35
C CYS A 22 -17.56 15.67 -2.10
N PRO A 23 -17.75 14.82 -1.08
CA PRO A 23 -16.93 13.64 -0.89
C PRO A 23 -17.30 12.57 -1.93
N VAL A 24 -16.30 12.01 -2.63
CA VAL A 24 -16.49 10.91 -3.60
C VAL A 24 -15.99 9.61 -3.00
N ASP A 25 -16.83 8.57 -3.06
CA ASP A 25 -16.45 7.20 -2.70
C ASP A 25 -16.73 6.27 -3.89
N PRO A 26 -15.70 5.88 -4.67
CA PRO A 26 -15.88 5.03 -5.85
C PRO A 26 -16.38 3.64 -5.45
N MET A 27 -16.07 3.18 -4.23
CA MET A 27 -16.47 1.86 -3.75
C MET A 27 -17.88 1.85 -3.17
N ARG A 28 -18.57 3.01 -3.12
CA ARG A 28 -19.93 3.15 -2.57
C ARG A 28 -20.91 2.15 -3.17
N ARG A 29 -20.77 1.89 -4.48
CA ARG A 29 -21.59 0.92 -5.23
C ARG A 29 -21.59 -0.50 -4.66
N TYR A 30 -20.58 -0.89 -3.87
CA TYR A 30 -20.48 -2.23 -3.29
C TYR A 30 -21.08 -2.36 -1.90
N TRP A 31 -21.11 -1.29 -1.10
CA TRP A 31 -21.48 -1.36 0.31
C TRP A 31 -22.75 -0.55 0.65
N ALA A 32 -23.04 0.52 -0.07
CA ALA A 32 -24.19 1.36 0.25
C ALA A 32 -25.50 0.63 -0.08
N GLY A 33 -26.31 0.37 0.95
CA GLY A 33 -27.55 -0.38 0.82
C GLY A 33 -27.37 -1.89 0.63
N ALA A 34 -26.14 -2.39 0.70
CA ALA A 34 -25.84 -3.82 0.69
C ALA A 34 -25.63 -4.34 2.11
N GLU A 35 -25.98 -5.59 2.35
CA GLU A 35 -25.67 -6.26 3.61
C GLU A 35 -24.25 -6.85 3.58
N PRO A 36 -23.52 -6.81 4.70
CA PRO A 36 -22.25 -7.52 4.84
C PRO A 36 -22.39 -9.01 4.53
N VAL A 37 -21.33 -9.60 3.99
CA VAL A 37 -21.26 -11.04 3.76
C VAL A 37 -21.24 -11.77 5.12
N VAL A 38 -22.25 -12.60 5.34
CA VAL A 38 -22.36 -13.51 6.49
C VAL A 38 -22.41 -14.94 5.97
N THR A 39 -21.79 -15.87 6.70
CA THR A 39 -21.80 -17.30 6.37
C THR A 39 -22.08 -18.13 7.61
N SER A 40 -22.87 -19.19 7.45
CA SER A 40 -23.11 -20.20 8.48
C SER A 40 -22.00 -21.27 8.54
N ALA A 41 -21.11 -21.31 7.54
CA ALA A 41 -19.98 -22.24 7.50
C ALA A 41 -18.88 -21.78 8.48
N PRO A 42 -18.63 -22.50 9.59
CA PRO A 42 -17.76 -22.01 10.67
C PRO A 42 -16.33 -21.74 10.22
N GLN A 43 -15.78 -22.58 9.35
CA GLN A 43 -14.41 -22.45 8.84
C GLN A 43 -14.24 -21.20 7.99
N LEU A 44 -15.20 -20.92 7.09
CA LEU A 44 -15.19 -19.71 6.27
C LEU A 44 -15.38 -18.46 7.14
N ALA A 45 -16.27 -18.51 8.15
CA ALA A 45 -16.48 -17.39 9.07
C ALA A 45 -15.19 -17.03 9.82
N THR A 46 -14.51 -18.02 10.42
CA THR A 46 -13.22 -17.81 11.11
C THR A 46 -12.18 -17.23 10.16
N ARG A 47 -12.10 -17.77 8.94
CA ARG A 47 -11.13 -17.34 7.94
C ARG A 47 -11.36 -15.90 7.48
N LEU A 48 -12.61 -15.49 7.23
CA LEU A 48 -12.94 -14.10 6.91
C LEU A 48 -12.57 -13.16 8.06
N VAL A 49 -12.79 -13.57 9.32
CA VAL A 49 -12.36 -12.77 10.48
C VAL A 49 -10.83 -12.60 10.51
N GLN A 50 -10.06 -13.66 10.27
CA GLN A 50 -8.59 -13.57 10.24
C GLN A 50 -8.11 -12.67 9.10
N LEU A 51 -8.61 -12.89 7.88
CA LEU A 51 -8.25 -12.09 6.70
C LEU A 51 -8.63 -10.61 6.89
N GLY A 52 -9.80 -10.32 7.45
CA GLY A 52 -10.21 -8.96 7.80
C GLY A 52 -9.26 -8.31 8.81
N ARG A 53 -8.78 -9.06 9.81
CA ARG A 53 -7.78 -8.55 10.76
C ARG A 53 -6.41 -8.30 10.10
N LEU A 54 -5.99 -9.13 9.15
CA LEU A 54 -4.76 -8.87 8.37
C LEU A 54 -4.90 -7.55 7.58
N LEU A 55 -6.05 -7.31 6.95
CA LEU A 55 -6.34 -6.05 6.25
C LEU A 55 -6.35 -4.86 7.20
N GLU A 56 -6.95 -5.01 8.37
CA GLU A 56 -6.96 -3.95 9.38
C GLU A 56 -5.55 -3.63 9.87
N TRP A 57 -4.71 -4.62 10.19
CA TRP A 57 -3.31 -4.38 10.53
C TRP A 57 -2.52 -3.75 9.38
N SER A 58 -2.85 -4.09 8.13
CA SER A 58 -2.11 -3.57 6.98
C SER A 58 -2.47 -2.11 6.65
N TYR A 59 -3.75 -1.77 6.72
CA TYR A 59 -4.27 -0.53 6.14
C TYR A 59 -5.46 0.10 6.89
N GLY A 60 -5.86 -0.49 8.01
CA GLY A 60 -6.94 0.02 8.85
C GLY A 60 -6.68 1.41 9.42
N TYR A 61 -7.74 2.01 9.93
CA TYR A 61 -7.67 3.32 10.58
C TYR A 61 -7.05 3.20 11.99
N ARG A 62 -6.28 4.21 12.37
CA ARG A 62 -5.75 4.42 13.71
C ARG A 62 -5.83 5.90 14.12
N ALA A 63 -5.73 6.14 15.42
CA ALA A 63 -5.65 7.47 16.02
C ALA A 63 -4.29 7.62 16.73
N PRO A 64 -3.21 7.94 16.01
CA PRO A 64 -1.89 7.97 16.60
C PRO A 64 -1.75 9.19 17.50
N ARG A 65 -1.12 9.02 18.68
CA ARG A 65 -1.08 10.04 19.75
C ARG A 65 -0.58 11.41 19.27
N HIS A 66 0.41 11.42 18.37
CA HIS A 66 1.02 12.65 17.83
C HIS A 66 0.10 13.43 16.86
N LEU A 67 -1.00 12.85 16.38
CA LEU A 67 -2.03 13.53 15.59
C LEU A 67 -3.25 13.94 16.44
N GLY A 68 -3.18 13.78 17.76
CA GLY A 68 -4.32 14.00 18.65
C GLY A 68 -5.48 13.07 18.30
N GLN A 69 -6.66 13.63 18.02
CA GLN A 69 -7.86 12.86 17.64
C GLN A 69 -7.98 12.58 16.13
N ARG A 70 -7.02 13.03 15.31
CA ARG A 70 -7.14 12.90 13.85
C ARG A 70 -6.82 11.49 13.38
N LEU A 71 -7.78 10.87 12.70
CA LEU A 71 -7.64 9.53 12.15
C LEU A 71 -6.69 9.50 10.94
N SER A 72 -5.90 8.44 10.84
CA SER A 72 -5.04 8.14 9.69
C SER A 72 -4.99 6.64 9.44
N ARG A 73 -4.53 6.20 8.26
CA ARG A 73 -4.35 4.76 7.97
C ARG A 73 -2.95 4.30 8.35
N ARG A 74 -2.83 3.03 8.75
CA ARG A 74 -1.56 2.39 9.16
C ARG A 74 -0.48 2.52 8.07
N ALA A 75 -0.84 2.27 6.81
CA ALA A 75 0.02 2.58 5.67
C ALA A 75 0.10 4.11 5.42
N PRO A 76 1.29 4.66 5.08
CA PRO A 76 1.40 6.02 4.59
C PRO A 76 0.72 6.16 3.22
N SER A 77 0.45 7.41 2.84
CA SER A 77 -0.03 7.74 1.49
C SER A 77 0.46 9.11 1.06
N ALA A 78 0.83 9.25 -0.21
CA ALA A 78 1.21 10.53 -0.78
C ALA A 78 0.09 11.57 -0.60
N GLY A 79 0.41 12.69 0.05
CA GLY A 79 -0.58 13.73 0.37
C GLY A 79 -1.68 13.28 1.34
N GLY A 80 -1.58 12.07 1.89
CA GLY A 80 -2.60 11.44 2.73
C GLY A 80 -3.88 11.07 1.99
N LEU A 81 -3.84 10.82 0.67
CA LEU A 81 -5.01 10.66 -0.21
C LEU A 81 -5.62 9.26 -0.22
N TYR A 82 -4.88 8.25 0.24
CA TYR A 82 -5.30 6.86 0.42
C TYR A 82 -6.03 6.29 -0.82
N PRO A 83 -5.37 6.21 -1.99
CA PRO A 83 -6.01 5.77 -3.23
C PRO A 83 -6.25 4.25 -3.27
N THR A 84 -5.53 3.47 -2.46
CA THR A 84 -5.64 2.02 -2.42
C THR A 84 -6.95 1.59 -1.77
N GLU A 85 -7.57 0.57 -2.34
CA GLU A 85 -8.74 -0.17 -1.89
C GLU A 85 -8.40 -1.67 -1.87
N THR A 86 -9.03 -2.42 -0.98
CA THR A 86 -8.68 -3.83 -0.75
C THR A 86 -9.83 -4.76 -1.07
N PHE A 87 -9.60 -5.64 -2.03
CA PHE A 87 -10.51 -6.71 -2.41
C PHE A 87 -9.93 -8.05 -1.96
N LEU A 88 -10.77 -8.99 -1.60
CA LEU A 88 -10.42 -10.34 -1.20
C LEU A 88 -10.99 -11.33 -2.21
N LEU A 89 -10.13 -12.10 -2.84
CA LEU A 89 -10.48 -13.28 -3.61
C LEU A 89 -10.35 -14.52 -2.71
N VAL A 90 -11.46 -15.20 -2.48
CA VAL A 90 -11.52 -16.34 -1.55
C VAL A 90 -12.46 -17.42 -2.06
N ASP A 91 -12.09 -18.68 -1.81
CA ASP A 91 -12.97 -19.82 -2.00
C ASP A 91 -13.95 -19.95 -0.83
N THR A 92 -15.25 -19.95 -1.12
CA THR A 92 -16.31 -20.12 -0.13
C THR A 92 -16.64 -21.60 0.15
N GLY A 93 -16.00 -22.53 -0.56
CA GLY A 93 -16.34 -23.96 -0.58
C GLY A 93 -17.40 -24.31 -1.62
N ALA A 94 -18.19 -23.34 -2.08
CA ALA A 94 -19.12 -23.50 -3.20
C ALA A 94 -18.57 -22.89 -4.50
N ALA A 95 -17.90 -21.74 -4.40
CA ALA A 95 -17.28 -21.06 -5.53
C ALA A 95 -16.25 -20.04 -5.04
N TRP A 96 -15.35 -19.65 -5.94
CA TRP A 96 -14.53 -18.45 -5.77
C TRP A 96 -15.41 -17.20 -5.80
N ARG A 97 -15.11 -16.24 -4.90
CA ARG A 97 -15.78 -14.94 -4.84
C ARG A 97 -14.77 -13.82 -4.63
N VAL A 98 -15.05 -12.67 -5.23
CA VAL A 98 -14.38 -11.40 -4.90
C VAL A 98 -15.25 -10.62 -3.93
N LEU A 99 -14.65 -10.18 -2.83
CA LEU A 99 -15.30 -9.39 -1.77
C LEU A 99 -14.55 -8.07 -1.59
N TYR A 100 -15.25 -6.96 -1.44
CA TYR A 100 -14.66 -5.67 -1.08
C TYR A 100 -14.61 -5.54 0.45
N TYR A 101 -13.47 -5.18 1.02
CA TYR A 101 -13.36 -4.92 2.45
C TYR A 101 -13.51 -3.43 2.75
N HIS A 102 -14.56 -3.07 3.49
CA HIS A 102 -14.84 -1.68 3.84
C HIS A 102 -14.34 -1.36 5.25
N PHE A 103 -13.29 -0.53 5.35
CA PHE A 103 -12.56 -0.24 6.60
C PHE A 103 -13.34 0.53 7.67
N ILE A 104 -14.43 1.22 7.32
CA ILE A 104 -15.27 1.91 8.32
C ILE A 104 -16.25 0.93 8.98
N HIS A 105 -16.90 0.11 8.17
CA HIS A 105 -17.79 -0.97 8.63
C HIS A 105 -17.03 -2.19 9.18
N GLN A 106 -15.73 -2.32 8.82
CA GLN A 106 -14.86 -3.45 9.14
C GLN A 106 -15.44 -4.79 8.68
N ALA A 107 -16.00 -4.80 7.48
CA ALA A 107 -16.77 -5.92 6.95
C ALA A 107 -16.52 -6.13 5.45
N PHE A 108 -16.80 -7.35 4.99
CA PHE A 108 -16.75 -7.73 3.59
C PHE A 108 -18.11 -7.53 2.91
N PHE A 109 -18.09 -7.03 1.68
CA PHE A 109 -19.25 -6.87 0.82
C PHE A 109 -19.02 -7.60 -0.50
N ALA A 110 -20.08 -8.15 -1.09
CA ALA A 110 -19.96 -8.92 -2.32
C ALA A 110 -19.68 -8.01 -3.53
N VAL A 111 -18.80 -8.44 -4.44
CA VAL A 111 -18.50 -7.74 -5.68
C VAL A 111 -19.07 -8.53 -6.86
N PRO A 112 -20.25 -8.14 -7.39
CA PRO A 112 -20.88 -8.85 -8.49
C PRO A 112 -20.13 -8.64 -9.81
N GLY A 113 -20.43 -9.48 -10.82
CA GLY A 113 -19.91 -9.33 -12.18
C GLY A 113 -18.43 -9.72 -12.37
N THR A 114 -17.78 -10.25 -11.34
CA THR A 114 -16.38 -10.72 -11.43
C THR A 114 -16.32 -12.18 -11.87
N ASN A 115 -15.40 -12.52 -12.77
CA ASN A 115 -15.06 -13.93 -13.05
C ASN A 115 -14.04 -14.43 -12.03
N ALA A 116 -14.46 -14.54 -10.77
CA ALA A 116 -13.60 -14.86 -9.63
C ALA A 116 -12.83 -16.18 -9.80
N ALA A 117 -13.45 -17.19 -10.43
CA ALA A 117 -12.79 -18.46 -10.71
C ALA A 117 -11.64 -18.31 -11.73
N ALA A 118 -11.83 -17.50 -12.78
CA ALA A 118 -10.75 -17.21 -13.72
C ALA A 118 -9.61 -16.45 -13.03
N VAL A 119 -9.91 -15.44 -12.20
CA VAL A 119 -8.88 -14.70 -11.44
C VAL A 119 -8.14 -15.63 -10.47
N ALA A 120 -8.83 -16.57 -9.83
CA ALA A 120 -8.20 -17.54 -8.93
C ALA A 120 -7.25 -18.49 -9.69
N ALA A 121 -7.68 -18.98 -10.85
CA ALA A 121 -6.82 -19.76 -11.73
C ALA A 121 -5.61 -18.94 -12.22
N ASP A 122 -5.83 -17.66 -12.53
CA ASP A 122 -4.83 -16.70 -12.98
C ASP A 122 -3.66 -16.53 -12.00
N LEU A 123 -4.01 -16.49 -10.72
CA LEU A 123 -3.09 -16.34 -9.58
C LEU A 123 -2.60 -17.70 -9.04
N GLY A 124 -3.05 -18.81 -9.63
CA GLY A 124 -2.70 -20.17 -9.21
C GLY A 124 -3.17 -20.51 -7.79
N LEU A 125 -4.33 -19.99 -7.38
CA LEU A 125 -4.89 -20.24 -6.05
C LEU A 125 -5.51 -21.63 -5.96
N ARG A 126 -5.29 -22.28 -4.81
CA ARG A 126 -5.91 -23.57 -4.45
C ARG A 126 -6.99 -23.38 -3.38
N PRO A 127 -7.91 -24.35 -3.18
CA PRO A 127 -8.81 -24.34 -2.04
C PRO A 127 -8.04 -24.16 -0.72
N GLY A 128 -8.53 -23.29 0.15
CA GLY A 128 -7.81 -22.91 1.38
C GLY A 128 -6.80 -21.76 1.22
N GLU A 129 -6.48 -21.33 0.00
CA GLU A 129 -5.66 -20.13 -0.28
C GLU A 129 -6.55 -18.93 -0.64
N ALA A 130 -6.01 -17.72 -0.51
CA ALA A 130 -6.72 -16.48 -0.82
C ALA A 130 -5.77 -15.48 -1.48
N ALA A 131 -6.32 -14.46 -2.13
CA ALA A 131 -5.54 -13.31 -2.57
C ALA A 131 -6.19 -12.00 -2.11
N VAL A 132 -5.38 -11.05 -1.66
CA VAL A 132 -5.79 -9.66 -1.48
C VAL A 132 -5.39 -8.89 -2.73
N LEU A 133 -6.37 -8.35 -3.43
CA LEU A 133 -6.19 -7.57 -4.65
C LEU A 133 -6.21 -6.09 -4.25
N LEU A 134 -5.08 -5.40 -4.44
CA LEU A 134 -4.91 -3.98 -4.13
C LEU A 134 -5.23 -3.16 -5.37
N VAL A 135 -6.38 -2.52 -5.34
CA VAL A 135 -6.90 -1.69 -6.43
C VAL A 135 -6.69 -0.23 -6.06
N SER A 136 -6.22 0.59 -6.99
CA SER A 136 -6.07 2.02 -6.78
C SER A 136 -7.16 2.79 -7.50
N ALA A 137 -7.91 3.62 -6.78
CA ALA A 137 -8.73 4.69 -7.36
C ALA A 137 -7.79 5.82 -7.81
N LEU A 138 -7.27 5.70 -9.04
CA LEU A 138 -6.18 6.53 -9.57
C LEU A 138 -6.47 8.02 -9.48
N TRP A 139 -7.73 8.39 -9.71
CA TRP A 139 -8.18 9.78 -9.69
C TRP A 139 -7.86 10.48 -8.37
N ARG A 140 -7.93 9.78 -7.22
CA ARG A 140 -7.71 10.36 -5.89
C ARG A 140 -6.36 11.06 -5.79
N THR A 141 -5.33 10.46 -6.39
CA THR A 141 -3.95 10.95 -6.35
C THR A 141 -3.57 11.72 -7.61
N VAL A 142 -4.06 11.29 -8.78
CA VAL A 142 -3.76 11.94 -10.07
C VAL A 142 -4.33 13.36 -10.14
N GLN A 143 -5.48 13.64 -9.53
CA GLN A 143 -6.02 15.01 -9.50
C GLN A 143 -5.04 16.02 -8.87
N ARG A 144 -4.29 15.60 -7.84
CA ARG A 144 -3.37 16.48 -7.10
C ARG A 144 -1.98 16.51 -7.71
N TYR A 145 -1.50 15.38 -8.21
CA TYR A 145 -0.10 15.21 -8.63
C TYR A 145 0.08 15.04 -10.14
N GLY A 146 -1.01 15.10 -10.92
CA GLY A 146 -1.01 14.84 -12.36
C GLY A 146 -0.51 13.43 -12.67
N VAL A 147 0.24 13.29 -13.76
CA VAL A 147 0.80 11.99 -14.20
C VAL A 147 1.72 11.33 -13.15
N ARG A 148 2.38 12.13 -12.29
CA ARG A 148 3.21 11.60 -11.19
C ARG A 148 2.38 10.85 -10.16
N GLY A 149 1.10 11.19 -10.03
CA GLY A 149 0.18 10.53 -9.11
C GLY A 149 0.03 9.04 -9.37
N TYR A 150 0.23 8.58 -10.62
CA TYR A 150 0.26 7.15 -10.94
C TYR A 150 1.35 6.42 -10.16
N ARG A 151 2.58 6.93 -10.16
CA ARG A 151 3.69 6.34 -9.39
C ARG A 151 3.38 6.31 -7.90
N TYR A 152 2.73 7.35 -7.38
CA TYR A 152 2.36 7.41 -5.97
C TYR A 152 1.26 6.40 -5.61
N CYS A 153 0.30 6.15 -6.50
CA CYS A 153 -0.64 5.05 -6.35
C CYS A 153 0.06 3.69 -6.24
N LEU A 154 1.09 3.45 -7.06
CA LEU A 154 1.89 2.22 -6.99
C LEU A 154 2.62 2.09 -5.64
N LEU A 155 3.24 3.16 -5.17
CA LEU A 155 3.96 3.19 -3.89
C LEU A 155 3.02 3.03 -2.69
N ASP A 156 1.85 3.66 -2.72
CA ASP A 156 0.83 3.54 -1.67
C ASP A 156 0.32 2.10 -1.55
N ALA A 157 0.02 1.45 -2.69
CA ALA A 157 -0.35 0.03 -2.71
C ALA A 157 0.79 -0.87 -2.24
N ALA A 158 2.04 -0.58 -2.63
CA ALA A 158 3.21 -1.33 -2.16
C ALA A 158 3.37 -1.26 -0.63
N HIS A 159 3.15 -0.09 -0.02
CA HIS A 159 3.14 0.03 1.45
C HIS A 159 2.05 -0.82 2.11
N VAL A 160 0.86 -0.89 1.52
CA VAL A 160 -0.22 -1.76 2.01
C VAL A 160 0.15 -3.24 1.85
N GLY A 161 0.68 -3.63 0.70
CA GLY A 161 1.11 -5.00 0.41
C GLY A 161 2.23 -5.46 1.34
N TRP A 162 3.23 -4.62 1.56
CA TRP A 162 4.32 -4.88 2.50
C TRP A 162 3.82 -5.08 3.93
N ASN A 163 2.94 -4.18 4.38
CA ASN A 163 2.33 -4.30 5.68
C ASN A 163 1.52 -5.61 5.79
N LEU A 164 0.73 -5.95 4.77
CA LEU A 164 -0.05 -7.18 4.73
C LEU A 164 0.84 -8.42 4.82
N ALA A 165 1.89 -8.52 4.00
CA ALA A 165 2.85 -9.61 4.08
C ALA A 165 3.47 -9.70 5.48
N SER A 166 3.78 -8.55 6.07
CA SER A 166 4.42 -8.48 7.37
C SER A 166 3.59 -9.02 8.53
N VAL A 167 2.28 -8.78 8.51
CA VAL A 167 1.36 -9.37 9.51
C VAL A 167 1.00 -10.82 9.16
N ALA A 168 0.83 -11.13 7.87
CA ALA A 168 0.46 -12.45 7.38
C ALA A 168 1.50 -13.50 7.78
N GLN A 169 2.79 -13.24 7.50
CA GLN A 169 3.87 -14.17 7.84
C GLN A 169 3.98 -14.42 9.34
N ARG A 170 3.87 -13.37 10.17
CA ARG A 170 3.83 -13.49 11.64
C ARG A 170 2.64 -14.30 12.16
N CYS A 171 1.53 -14.34 11.41
CA CYS A 171 0.34 -15.11 11.76
C CYS A 171 0.29 -16.49 11.10
N GLY A 172 1.40 -16.94 10.48
CA GLY A 172 1.51 -18.27 9.89
C GLY A 172 1.01 -18.36 8.45
N PHE A 173 0.92 -17.26 7.70
CA PHE A 173 0.61 -17.27 6.27
C PHE A 173 1.87 -16.99 5.45
N ALA A 174 2.20 -17.85 4.49
CA ALA A 174 3.14 -17.47 3.44
C ALA A 174 2.48 -16.43 2.53
N ALA A 175 3.21 -15.35 2.23
CA ALA A 175 2.73 -14.26 1.39
C ALA A 175 3.66 -14.07 0.19
N SER A 176 3.09 -13.87 -1.00
CA SER A 176 3.83 -13.55 -2.22
C SER A 176 3.12 -12.47 -3.02
N ALA A 177 3.89 -11.58 -3.64
CA ALA A 177 3.38 -10.56 -4.54
C ALA A 177 3.30 -11.08 -5.97
N GLN A 178 2.23 -10.76 -6.68
CA GLN A 178 2.03 -11.09 -8.09
C GLN A 178 1.43 -9.90 -8.84
N THR A 179 1.80 -9.77 -10.11
CA THR A 179 1.15 -8.85 -11.05
C THR A 179 -0.02 -9.52 -11.75
N GLY A 180 -1.09 -8.75 -12.01
CA GLY A 180 -2.30 -9.23 -12.69
C GLY A 180 -3.40 -9.75 -11.75
N GLY A 181 -4.57 -10.02 -12.35
CA GLY A 181 -5.71 -10.67 -11.69
C GLY A 181 -6.74 -9.75 -11.03
N LEU A 182 -7.65 -9.17 -11.81
CA LEU A 182 -9.02 -8.75 -11.43
C LEU A 182 -9.71 -8.24 -12.70
N THR A 183 -10.91 -8.74 -12.98
CA THR A 183 -11.78 -8.21 -14.06
C THR A 183 -12.89 -7.36 -13.44
N ALA A 184 -13.54 -6.51 -14.24
CA ALA A 184 -14.66 -5.64 -13.81
C ALA A 184 -14.27 -4.46 -12.89
N LEU A 185 -13.13 -3.84 -13.19
CA LEU A 185 -12.78 -2.51 -12.66
C LEU A 185 -13.48 -1.42 -13.48
N GLU A 186 -13.89 -0.35 -12.82
CA GLU A 186 -14.42 0.83 -13.50
C GLU A 186 -13.29 1.73 -14.01
N ASP A 187 -13.62 2.62 -14.94
CA ASP A 187 -12.75 3.66 -15.48
C ASP A 187 -12.04 4.44 -14.35
N GLY A 188 -10.69 4.46 -14.39
CA GLY A 188 -9.88 5.12 -13.36
C GLY A 188 -9.59 4.28 -12.11
N GLU A 189 -9.97 3.00 -12.11
CA GLU A 189 -9.57 2.02 -11.12
C GLU A 189 -8.53 1.06 -11.71
N ALA A 190 -7.45 0.84 -10.98
CA ALA A 190 -6.31 0.07 -11.46
C ALA A 190 -5.95 -1.02 -10.47
N LEU A 191 -5.92 -2.28 -10.89
CA LEU A 191 -5.29 -3.31 -10.09
C LEU A 191 -3.78 -3.09 -10.08
N VAL A 192 -3.24 -2.78 -8.91
CA VAL A 192 -1.82 -2.45 -8.77
C VAL A 192 -1.01 -3.66 -8.34
N LEU A 193 -1.53 -4.45 -7.39
CA LEU A 193 -0.77 -5.54 -6.78
C LEU A 193 -1.71 -6.61 -6.24
N SER A 194 -1.39 -7.88 -6.52
CA SER A 194 -2.09 -9.04 -5.95
C SER A 194 -1.20 -9.72 -4.92
N MET A 195 -1.71 -9.88 -3.71
CA MET A 195 -1.01 -10.49 -2.58
C MET A 195 -1.61 -11.86 -2.30
N VAL A 196 -0.94 -12.92 -2.74
CA VAL A 196 -1.38 -14.29 -2.52
C VAL A 196 -0.98 -14.74 -1.11
N LEU A 197 -1.96 -15.24 -0.37
CA LEU A 197 -1.84 -15.70 1.02
C LEU A 197 -2.12 -17.21 1.08
N ARG A 198 -1.09 -17.96 1.50
CA ARG A 198 -1.16 -19.42 1.66
C ARG A 198 -1.03 -19.76 3.14
N PRO A 199 -2.00 -20.46 3.75
CA PRO A 199 -1.88 -20.90 5.13
C PRO A 199 -0.66 -21.82 5.29
N GLY A 200 0.13 -21.60 6.35
CA GLY A 200 1.21 -22.48 6.77
C GLY A 200 0.70 -23.66 7.61
N ALA A 201 1.62 -24.50 8.08
CA ALA A 201 1.31 -25.69 8.89
C ALA A 201 0.72 -25.35 10.27
N HIS A 202 1.01 -24.16 10.79
CA HIS A 202 0.51 -23.67 12.07
C HIS A 202 -0.14 -22.30 11.88
N GLU A 203 -1.46 -22.27 11.81
CA GLU A 203 -2.21 -21.03 11.74
C GLU A 203 -2.31 -20.41 13.14
N VAL A 204 -1.78 -19.20 13.30
CA VAL A 204 -1.85 -18.46 14.55
C VAL A 204 -3.04 -17.49 14.48
N SER A 205 -3.78 -17.35 15.58
CA SER A 205 -4.85 -16.35 15.67
C SER A 205 -4.30 -14.95 15.38
N VAL A 206 -4.81 -14.30 14.34
CA VAL A 206 -4.48 -12.89 14.04
C VAL A 206 -5.05 -12.02 15.17
N PRO A 207 -4.24 -11.24 15.90
CA PRO A 207 -4.75 -10.39 16.98
C PRO A 207 -5.68 -9.32 16.42
N ARG A 208 -6.69 -8.92 17.19
CA ARG A 208 -7.62 -7.88 16.78
C ARG A 208 -6.94 -6.50 16.92
N PRO A 209 -6.76 -5.74 15.84
CA PRO A 209 -6.22 -4.39 15.96
C PRO A 209 -7.17 -3.44 16.70
N PRO A 210 -6.64 -2.42 17.41
CA PRO A 210 -7.47 -1.40 18.06
C PRO A 210 -8.35 -0.68 17.04
N ARG A 211 -9.66 -0.56 17.35
CA ARG A 211 -10.61 0.22 16.54
C ARG A 211 -10.70 1.65 17.11
N PRO A 212 -10.34 2.68 16.35
CA PRO A 212 -10.54 4.06 16.79
C PRO A 212 -12.04 4.41 16.86
N LYS A 213 -12.40 5.31 17.79
CA LYS A 213 -13.77 5.84 17.91
C LYS A 213 -14.07 6.83 16.78
N GLY A 214 -15.34 6.99 16.42
CA GLY A 214 -15.80 8.01 15.47
C GLY A 214 -15.48 7.70 14.00
N LEU A 215 -15.29 6.43 13.64
CA LEU A 215 -15.07 6.02 12.24
C LEU A 215 -16.30 6.30 11.38
N GLU A 216 -17.48 6.15 11.96
CA GLU A 216 -18.77 6.47 11.37
C GLU A 216 -18.85 7.93 10.91
N HIS A 217 -18.16 8.86 11.57
CA HIS A 217 -18.11 10.26 11.17
C HIS A 217 -17.24 10.52 9.93
N LEU A 218 -16.49 9.50 9.47
CA LEU A 218 -15.78 9.56 8.21
C LEU A 218 -16.69 9.30 7.01
N LEU A 219 -17.86 8.69 7.23
CA LEU A 219 -18.83 8.48 6.17
C LEU A 219 -19.48 9.82 5.82
N PRO A 220 -19.47 10.19 4.54
CA PRO A 220 -20.13 11.40 4.14
C PRO A 220 -21.66 11.26 4.19
N PRO A 221 -22.40 12.35 4.50
CA PRO A 221 -23.86 12.32 4.53
C PRO A 221 -24.47 12.10 3.13
N ALA A 222 -23.77 12.55 2.09
CA ALA A 222 -24.03 12.24 0.69
C ALA A 222 -22.67 12.13 -0.03
N ALA A 223 -22.55 11.17 -0.94
CA ALA A 223 -21.37 11.01 -1.78
C ALA A 223 -21.79 10.90 -3.24
N GLU A 224 -21.03 11.53 -4.10
CA GLU A 224 -21.16 11.39 -5.55
C GLU A 224 -20.33 10.20 -6.05
N ASP A 225 -20.74 9.66 -7.19
CA ASP A 225 -19.97 8.65 -7.91
C ASP A 225 -18.68 9.26 -8.50
N THR A 226 -17.76 8.39 -8.93
CA THR A 226 -16.46 8.78 -9.48
C THR A 226 -16.58 9.87 -10.56
N PRO A 227 -15.85 11.00 -10.47
CA PRO A 227 -15.95 12.07 -11.45
C PRO A 227 -15.48 11.61 -12.84
N LEU A 228 -16.03 12.22 -13.90
CA LEU A 228 -15.62 11.97 -15.29
C LEU A 228 -14.10 12.12 -15.46
N LEU A 229 -13.48 11.13 -16.11
CA LEU A 229 -12.02 11.11 -16.30
C LEU A 229 -11.55 12.30 -17.13
N ASN A 230 -10.73 13.18 -16.54
CA ASN A 230 -10.03 14.21 -17.29
C ASN A 230 -9.00 13.58 -18.26
N PRO A 231 -8.52 14.31 -19.28
CA PRO A 231 -7.56 13.76 -20.25
C PRO A 231 -6.25 13.24 -19.64
N VAL A 232 -5.84 13.76 -18.48
CA VAL A 232 -4.64 13.28 -17.76
C VAL A 232 -4.89 11.87 -17.21
N LEU A 233 -6.02 11.67 -16.54
CA LEU A 233 -6.40 10.40 -15.95
C LEU A 233 -6.63 9.33 -17.02
N ARG A 234 -7.28 9.68 -18.15
CA ARG A 234 -7.40 8.76 -19.30
C ARG A 234 -6.05 8.29 -19.83
N ARG A 235 -5.06 9.19 -19.91
CA ARG A 235 -3.69 8.82 -20.33
C ARG A 235 -3.02 7.87 -19.33
N VAL A 236 -3.19 8.12 -18.03
CA VAL A 236 -2.66 7.25 -16.98
C VAL A 236 -3.32 5.88 -17.02
N ASP A 237 -4.64 5.84 -17.16
CA ASP A 237 -5.43 4.62 -17.23
C ASP A 237 -5.05 3.77 -18.46
N THR A 238 -4.96 4.42 -19.63
CA THR A 238 -4.45 3.79 -20.87
C THR A 238 -3.03 3.25 -20.69
N PHE A 239 -2.15 4.02 -20.02
CA PHE A 239 -0.78 3.58 -19.74
C PHE A 239 -0.77 2.34 -18.84
N HIS A 240 -1.53 2.37 -17.74
CA HIS A 240 -1.64 1.24 -16.82
C HIS A 240 -2.15 -0.03 -17.52
N GLY A 241 -3.20 0.08 -18.35
CA GLY A 241 -3.72 -1.06 -19.11
C GLY A 241 -2.66 -1.71 -20.00
N ARG A 242 -1.73 -0.93 -20.59
CA ARG A 242 -0.60 -1.46 -21.37
C ARG A 242 0.44 -2.19 -20.52
N THR A 243 0.57 -1.83 -19.24
CA THR A 243 1.51 -2.51 -18.32
C THR A 243 1.03 -3.88 -17.88
N LEU A 244 -0.28 -4.16 -17.97
CA LEU A 244 -0.87 -5.44 -17.57
C LEU A 244 -0.67 -6.57 -18.58
N GLY A 245 -0.24 -6.26 -19.82
CA GLY A 245 -0.01 -7.25 -20.88
C GLY A 245 1.38 -7.90 -20.87
N GLY A 246 2.22 -7.60 -19.88
CA GLY A 246 3.57 -8.17 -19.75
C GLY A 246 3.60 -9.53 -19.05
N ASP A 247 4.79 -10.13 -19.02
CA ASP A 247 5.01 -11.39 -18.30
C ASP A 247 4.71 -11.24 -16.81
N ARG A 248 4.08 -12.27 -16.25
CA ARG A 248 3.77 -12.32 -14.83
C ARG A 248 5.02 -12.60 -14.03
N ALA A 249 5.27 -11.74 -13.05
CA ALA A 249 6.29 -11.97 -12.05
C ALA A 249 5.61 -12.38 -10.74
N THR A 250 6.09 -13.48 -10.15
CA THR A 250 5.87 -13.74 -8.73
C THR A 250 7.12 -13.28 -8.00
N LEU A 251 6.96 -12.33 -7.10
CA LEU A 251 8.04 -11.86 -6.25
C LEU A 251 7.87 -12.49 -4.85
N PRO A 252 8.86 -13.27 -4.38
CA PRO A 252 8.94 -13.58 -2.96
C PRO A 252 9.05 -12.30 -2.15
N LEU A 253 8.60 -12.36 -0.90
CA LEU A 253 8.67 -11.23 0.03
C LEU A 253 9.53 -11.64 1.23
N SER A 254 10.52 -10.81 1.55
CA SER A 254 11.43 -10.99 2.68
C SER A 254 10.68 -11.22 3.99
N ASP A 255 11.26 -12.04 4.87
CA ASP A 255 10.77 -12.23 6.23
C ASP A 255 10.91 -10.92 7.02
N PRO A 256 9.82 -10.33 7.54
CA PRO A 256 9.83 -9.13 8.37
C PRO A 256 10.62 -9.27 9.67
N ALA A 257 11.00 -10.50 10.07
CA ALA A 257 11.95 -10.72 11.16
C ALA A 257 13.29 -10.01 10.92
N CYS A 258 13.61 -9.63 9.67
CA CYS A 258 14.78 -8.82 9.32
C CYS A 258 14.85 -7.45 10.03
N TRP A 259 13.74 -6.94 10.58
CA TRP A 259 13.70 -5.66 11.30
C TRP A 259 13.99 -5.75 12.80
N GLY A 260 14.30 -6.96 13.29
CA GLY A 260 14.83 -7.20 14.64
C GLY A 260 13.88 -7.99 15.56
N PRO A 261 14.44 -8.81 16.47
CA PRO A 261 13.66 -9.64 17.39
C PRO A 261 12.83 -8.77 18.36
N GLY A 262 11.60 -9.22 18.66
CA GLY A 262 10.76 -8.61 19.71
C GLY A 262 9.94 -7.38 19.30
N THR A 263 9.91 -7.01 18.01
CA THR A 263 9.02 -5.96 17.51
C THR A 263 7.60 -6.51 17.34
N GLY A 264 6.68 -6.11 18.23
CA GLY A 264 5.25 -6.43 18.15
C GLY A 264 4.60 -5.88 16.88
N LEU A 265 3.38 -6.34 16.57
CA LEU A 265 2.62 -5.82 15.41
C LEU A 265 2.36 -4.32 15.51
N GLU A 266 2.22 -3.84 16.75
CA GLU A 266 1.95 -2.47 17.14
C GLU A 266 3.07 -1.50 16.71
N SER A 267 4.33 -1.91 16.81
CA SER A 267 5.46 -0.99 16.64
C SER A 267 5.61 -0.47 15.21
N TRP A 268 5.21 -1.25 14.21
CA TRP A 268 5.32 -0.88 12.80
C TRP A 268 3.98 -0.44 12.20
N ALA A 269 2.86 -0.93 12.74
CA ALA A 269 1.54 -0.63 12.21
C ALA A 269 0.91 0.60 12.90
N ASP A 270 1.03 0.71 14.23
CA ASP A 270 0.38 1.76 15.02
C ASP A 270 1.33 2.93 15.38
N ASP A 271 2.58 2.64 15.75
CA ASP A 271 3.54 3.66 16.19
C ASP A 271 4.27 4.37 15.05
N ARG A 272 4.28 3.80 13.84
CA ARG A 272 4.88 4.41 12.65
C ARG A 272 4.27 5.79 12.38
N TYR A 273 5.10 6.75 12.01
CA TYR A 273 4.64 8.02 11.45
C TYR A 273 5.61 8.55 10.40
N SER A 274 5.09 9.39 9.51
CA SER A 274 5.92 10.11 8.54
C SER A 274 6.39 11.40 9.20
N ALA A 275 7.69 11.48 9.51
CA ALA A 275 8.27 12.67 10.12
C ALA A 275 8.13 13.89 9.20
N LYS A 276 7.61 15.00 9.72
CA LYS A 276 7.47 16.25 8.95
C LYS A 276 8.79 17.01 8.84
N ASN A 277 9.59 16.96 9.90
CA ASN A 277 10.86 17.66 10.02
C ASN A 277 11.89 16.70 10.60
N PHE A 278 13.15 16.89 10.21
CA PHE A 278 14.29 16.15 10.74
C PHE A 278 15.13 17.08 11.61
N ARG A 279 15.74 16.52 12.67
CA ARG A 279 16.66 17.27 13.53
C ARG A 279 17.95 17.58 12.77
N GLU A 280 18.63 18.64 13.21
CA GLU A 280 19.95 18.99 12.66
C GLU A 280 21.11 18.20 13.28
N THR A 281 20.83 17.39 14.29
CA THR A 281 21.81 16.56 14.98
C THR A 281 22.18 15.34 14.15
N SER A 282 23.42 14.86 14.32
CA SER A 282 23.83 13.59 13.77
C SER A 282 22.99 12.43 14.30
N VAL A 283 22.88 11.37 13.49
CA VAL A 283 22.27 10.10 13.90
C VAL A 283 23.37 9.07 14.19
N PRO A 284 23.13 8.13 15.12
CA PRO A 284 24.09 7.05 15.40
C PRO A 284 24.35 6.19 14.16
N VAL A 285 25.59 5.74 13.97
CA VAL A 285 25.98 4.84 12.87
C VAL A 285 25.13 3.55 12.81
N ALA A 286 24.71 3.05 13.97
CA ALA A 286 23.83 1.89 14.08
C ALA A 286 22.52 2.04 13.29
N LEU A 287 22.01 3.27 13.10
CA LEU A 287 20.81 3.50 12.28
C LEU A 287 21.11 3.29 10.78
N LEU A 288 22.27 3.76 10.31
CA LEU A 288 22.72 3.55 8.94
C LEU A 288 22.98 2.06 8.67
N GLU A 289 23.60 1.36 9.61
CA GLU A 289 23.84 -0.09 9.52
C GLU A 289 22.53 -0.88 9.45
N ARG A 290 21.53 -0.52 10.27
CA ARG A 290 20.19 -1.13 10.18
C ARG A 290 19.51 -0.85 8.84
N ALA A 291 19.60 0.38 8.33
CA ALA A 291 19.04 0.71 7.02
C ALA A 291 19.74 -0.07 5.89
N ALA A 292 21.06 -0.23 5.96
CA ALA A 292 21.83 -1.04 5.03
C ALA A 292 21.48 -2.52 5.12
N GLN A 293 21.26 -3.05 6.33
CA GLN A 293 20.83 -4.44 6.52
C GLN A 293 19.44 -4.68 5.92
N ALA A 294 18.47 -3.81 6.21
CA ALA A 294 17.14 -3.93 5.62
C ALA A 294 17.16 -3.84 4.09
N ALA A 295 18.00 -2.97 3.52
CA ALA A 295 18.18 -2.87 2.08
C ALA A 295 18.79 -4.16 1.49
N ARG A 296 19.79 -4.75 2.16
CA ARG A 296 20.36 -6.06 1.79
C ARG A 296 19.31 -7.15 1.77
N ASP A 297 18.52 -7.23 2.84
CA ASP A 297 17.50 -8.27 2.99
C ASP A 297 16.43 -8.14 1.90
N ALA A 298 16.02 -6.91 1.57
CA ALA A 298 15.11 -6.66 0.46
C ALA A 298 15.71 -7.03 -0.90
N VAL A 299 16.98 -6.70 -1.18
CA VAL A 299 17.65 -7.09 -2.44
C VAL A 299 17.76 -8.61 -2.56
N ALA A 300 18.16 -9.29 -1.50
CA ALA A 300 18.37 -10.73 -1.48
C ALA A 300 17.06 -11.52 -1.56
N ALA A 301 16.01 -11.07 -0.87
CA ALA A 301 14.76 -11.80 -0.76
C ALA A 301 13.73 -11.44 -1.83
N ASP A 302 13.67 -10.18 -2.25
CA ASP A 302 12.61 -9.70 -3.16
C ASP A 302 13.09 -9.68 -4.62
N GLY A 303 14.36 -10.04 -4.87
CA GLY A 303 14.96 -10.01 -6.19
C GLY A 303 15.01 -8.61 -6.80
N ALA A 304 15.13 -7.56 -5.97
CA ALA A 304 15.06 -6.16 -6.40
C ALA A 304 16.01 -5.84 -7.58
N SER A 305 17.22 -6.42 -7.58
CA SER A 305 18.17 -6.32 -8.67
C SER A 305 17.69 -6.98 -9.97
N ALA A 306 17.01 -8.13 -9.89
CA ALA A 306 16.38 -8.78 -11.04
C ALA A 306 15.22 -7.95 -11.62
N ALA A 307 14.61 -7.08 -10.80
CA ALA A 307 13.62 -6.10 -11.22
C ALA A 307 14.23 -4.75 -11.69
N GLY A 308 15.57 -4.64 -11.78
CA GLY A 308 16.27 -3.43 -12.19
C GLY A 308 16.23 -2.29 -11.15
N ILE A 309 15.96 -2.59 -9.88
CA ILE A 309 15.91 -1.62 -8.79
C ILE A 309 17.27 -1.54 -8.10
N GLY A 310 17.95 -0.41 -8.23
CA GLY A 310 19.17 -0.09 -7.48
C GLY A 310 18.86 0.61 -6.16
N VAL A 311 19.57 0.27 -5.08
CA VAL A 311 19.44 0.92 -3.77
C VAL A 311 20.69 1.73 -3.45
N HIS A 312 20.49 3.00 -3.10
CA HIS A 312 21.55 3.91 -2.68
C HIS A 312 21.21 4.55 -1.33
N LEU A 313 22.21 4.61 -0.44
CA LEU A 313 22.14 5.23 0.87
C LEU A 313 22.98 6.50 0.86
N ILE A 314 22.39 7.65 1.20
CA ILE A 314 23.13 8.92 1.28
C ILE A 314 23.37 9.24 2.76
N ALA A 315 24.64 9.20 3.18
CA ALA A 315 25.05 9.60 4.52
C ALA A 315 25.47 11.08 4.52
N VAL A 316 24.96 11.85 5.49
CA VAL A 316 25.26 13.29 5.63
C VAL A 316 25.71 13.63 7.04
N ARG A 317 24.92 13.26 8.04
CA ARG A 317 25.21 13.51 9.46
C ARG A 317 25.06 12.21 10.23
N VAL A 318 25.93 11.26 9.94
CA VAL A 318 25.99 9.96 10.60
C VAL A 318 27.27 9.93 11.42
N GLU A 319 27.16 9.67 12.72
CA GLU A 319 28.30 9.66 13.64
C GLU A 319 29.38 8.69 13.15
N GLY A 320 30.62 9.16 13.01
CA GLY A 320 31.75 8.32 12.59
C GLY A 320 31.72 7.82 11.14
N ALA A 321 30.74 8.21 10.33
CA ALA A 321 30.67 7.87 8.91
C ALA A 321 30.92 9.10 8.02
N PRO A 322 31.62 8.94 6.87
CA PRO A 322 31.84 10.04 5.94
C PRO A 322 30.53 10.50 5.29
N VAL A 323 30.50 11.75 4.84
CA VAL A 323 29.46 12.22 3.89
C VAL A 323 29.70 11.48 2.58
N GLY A 324 28.67 10.80 2.06
CA GLY A 324 28.89 9.82 1.00
C GLY A 324 27.62 9.24 0.41
N VAL A 325 27.77 8.53 -0.72
CA VAL A 325 26.73 7.66 -1.27
C VAL A 325 27.20 6.22 -1.21
N GLY A 326 26.54 5.40 -0.39
CA GLY A 326 26.70 3.96 -0.39
C GLY A 326 25.79 3.35 -1.45
N THR A 327 26.36 2.67 -2.44
CA THR A 327 25.60 1.90 -3.43
C THR A 327 25.56 0.44 -3.02
N LEU A 328 24.36 -0.13 -2.90
CA LEU A 328 24.19 -1.53 -2.58
C LEU A 328 24.36 -2.36 -3.86
N THR A 329 25.33 -3.28 -3.87
CA THR A 329 25.53 -4.21 -4.99
C THR A 329 24.54 -5.37 -4.92
N ASP A 330 24.43 -6.11 -6.03
CA ASP A 330 23.57 -7.29 -6.13
C ASP A 330 24.00 -8.41 -5.16
N GLU A 331 25.28 -8.44 -4.77
CA GLU A 331 25.78 -9.34 -3.72
C GLU A 331 25.53 -8.81 -2.29
N GLY A 332 24.73 -7.75 -2.16
CA GLY A 332 24.41 -7.12 -0.88
C GLY A 332 25.56 -6.33 -0.26
N ARG A 333 26.63 -5.99 -0.98
CA ARG A 333 27.73 -5.19 -0.40
C ARG A 333 27.43 -3.71 -0.54
N LEU A 334 27.68 -2.93 0.50
CA LEU A 334 27.56 -1.47 0.42
C LEU A 334 28.91 -0.87 0.01
N VAL A 335 28.98 -0.39 -1.23
CA VAL A 335 30.18 0.26 -1.78
C VAL A 335 30.00 1.77 -1.67
N TRP A 336 30.78 2.39 -0.79
CA TRP A 336 30.78 3.84 -0.62
C TRP A 336 31.56 4.50 -1.75
N SER A 337 30.88 5.37 -2.48
CA SER A 337 31.50 6.33 -3.38
C SER A 337 31.40 7.72 -2.78
N GLY A 338 32.52 8.42 -2.87
CA GLY A 338 32.67 9.77 -2.35
C GLY A 338 33.95 9.98 -1.58
N GLY A 339 34.31 11.25 -1.42
CA GLY A 339 35.45 11.73 -0.66
C GLY A 339 35.07 13.03 0.05
N PRO A 340 36.00 13.73 0.71
CA PRO A 340 35.70 14.98 1.42
C PRO A 340 35.00 16.06 0.56
N GLU A 341 35.08 15.95 -0.77
CA GLU A 341 34.50 16.91 -1.71
C GLU A 341 33.19 16.47 -2.40
N TRP A 342 32.88 15.16 -2.46
CA TRP A 342 31.70 14.66 -3.18
C TRP A 342 31.05 13.43 -2.52
N PRO A 343 29.72 13.40 -2.35
CA PRO A 343 28.84 14.58 -2.34
C PRO A 343 29.25 15.50 -1.17
N SER A 344 29.39 16.80 -1.41
CA SER A 344 29.54 17.77 -0.30
C SER A 344 28.28 17.77 0.58
N GLU A 345 28.38 18.24 1.83
CA GLU A 345 27.20 18.37 2.69
C GLU A 345 26.09 19.20 2.02
N ALA A 346 26.45 20.28 1.32
CA ALA A 346 25.51 21.12 0.58
C ALA A 346 24.83 20.36 -0.59
N MET A 347 25.57 19.50 -1.29
CA MET A 347 25.02 18.61 -2.31
C MET A 347 24.05 17.59 -1.69
N ALA A 348 24.47 16.93 -0.62
CA ALA A 348 23.65 15.93 0.04
C ALA A 348 22.38 16.53 0.67
N ARG A 349 22.46 17.75 1.22
CA ARG A 349 21.30 18.55 1.65
C ARG A 349 20.36 18.87 0.50
N ARG A 350 20.89 19.25 -0.67
CA ARG A 350 20.07 19.50 -1.88
C ARG A 350 19.35 18.24 -2.35
N VAL A 351 20.03 17.08 -2.36
CA VAL A 351 19.40 15.80 -2.69
C VAL A 351 18.33 15.45 -1.66
N GLY A 352 18.62 15.59 -0.37
CA GLY A 352 17.65 15.39 0.70
C GLY A 352 16.41 16.28 0.55
N ALA A 353 16.60 17.58 0.27
CA ALA A 353 15.51 18.52 0.02
C ALA A 353 14.71 18.17 -1.25
N ALA A 354 15.38 17.72 -2.32
CA ALA A 354 14.71 17.25 -3.54
C ALA A 354 13.88 15.99 -3.30
N CYS A 355 14.36 15.06 -2.46
CA CYS A 355 13.62 13.86 -2.06
C CYS A 355 12.42 14.17 -1.13
N GLN A 356 12.52 15.21 -0.30
CA GLN A 356 11.43 15.64 0.59
C GLN A 356 10.29 16.36 -0.13
N ASN A 357 10.57 16.97 -1.29
CA ASN A 357 9.60 17.71 -2.11
C ASN A 357 8.94 16.87 -3.22
N GLN A 358 9.10 15.54 -3.20
CA GLN A 358 8.44 14.65 -4.18
C GLN A 358 6.98 14.39 -3.82
#